data_AF-A0A316PN41-F1
#
_entry.id   AF-A0A316PN41-F1
#
_cell.length_a   1.000
_cell.length_b   1.000
_cell.length_c   1.000
_cell.angle_alpha   90.00
_cell.angle_beta   90.00
_cell.angle_gamma   90.00
#
_symmetry.space_group_name_H-M   'P 1'
#
loop_
_entity.id
_entity.type
_entity.pdbx_description
1 polymer ?
#
loop_
_entity_poly.entity_id
_entity_poly.type
_entity_poly.pdbx_seq_one_letter_code
_entity_poly.pdbx_strand_id
1 'polypeptide(L)'
;MDTKPTLKENRLVAWLVLAAAVLVGVLGIGTAKVRGVADVALDYYRQNMAADFTARETAAQTLLGIAGQELGEADAKVQTAAAALAESQAAGSPGEKYAAGTKLETAVGIVYNALPQAARDPQKSAAQLAWSEFVSRTDILSHSMEQYNTYAQAAEKTLKGFPASLLAKLAGVEIQAMA
;
A
#
# COMPACT_ATOMS: atom_id res chain seq x y z
N MET A 1 -4.69 58.09 -25.24
CA MET A 1 -3.54 57.38 -25.82
C MET A 1 -2.96 56.51 -24.74
N ASP A 2 -3.46 55.28 -24.64
CA ASP A 2 -3.04 54.30 -23.64
C ASP A 2 -1.62 53.80 -23.96
N THR A 3 -0.66 54.22 -23.14
CA THR A 3 0.70 53.67 -23.18
C THR A 3 0.69 52.30 -22.52
N LYS A 4 0.47 51.24 -23.32
CA LYS A 4 0.75 49.86 -22.89
C LYS A 4 2.25 49.77 -22.58
N PRO A 5 2.66 49.44 -21.33
CA PRO A 5 4.06 49.26 -21.03
C PRO A 5 4.57 48.07 -21.86
N THR A 6 5.53 48.35 -22.74
CA THR A 6 6.15 47.29 -23.56
C THR A 6 7.13 46.53 -22.68
N LEU A 7 7.08 45.19 -22.73
CA LEU A 7 7.90 44.25 -21.93
C LEU A 7 9.43 44.43 -22.08
N LYS A 8 9.88 45.40 -22.88
CA LYS A 8 11.29 45.67 -23.23
C LYS A 8 12.03 46.52 -22.18
N GLU A 9 11.33 47.26 -21.32
CA GLU A 9 11.99 48.27 -20.45
C GLU A 9 12.47 47.77 -19.09
N ASN A 10 11.95 46.65 -18.58
CA ASN A 10 12.42 46.09 -17.31
C ASN A 10 13.08 44.73 -17.53
N ARG A 11 14.40 44.73 -17.80
CA ARG A 11 15.21 43.50 -17.89
C ARG A 11 14.96 42.60 -16.67
N LEU A 12 14.85 43.16 -15.47
CA LEU A 12 14.49 42.41 -14.26
C LEU A 12 13.13 41.70 -14.34
N VAL A 13 12.09 42.37 -14.87
CA VAL A 13 10.75 41.77 -15.03
C VAL A 13 10.77 40.69 -16.11
N ALA A 14 11.49 40.90 -17.22
CA ALA A 14 11.66 39.88 -18.24
C ALA A 14 12.41 38.64 -17.70
N TRP A 15 13.44 38.84 -16.87
CA TRP A 15 14.16 37.77 -16.19
C TRP A 15 13.29 37.03 -15.17
N LEU A 16 12.45 37.74 -14.41
CA LEU A 16 11.51 37.13 -13.46
C LEU A 16 10.42 36.32 -14.18
N VAL A 17 9.87 36.82 -15.28
CA VAL A 17 8.87 36.10 -16.09
C VAL A 17 9.50 34.88 -16.75
N LEU A 18 10.72 35.00 -17.28
CA LEU A 18 11.46 33.85 -17.82
C LEU A 18 11.76 32.82 -16.73
N ALA A 19 12.26 33.25 -15.57
CA ALA A 19 12.52 32.36 -14.43
C ALA A 19 11.23 31.68 -13.94
N ALA A 20 10.12 32.40 -13.87
CA ALA A 20 8.81 31.84 -13.53
C ALA A 20 8.33 30.83 -14.59
N ALA A 21 8.48 31.12 -15.88
CA ALA A 21 8.13 30.19 -16.95
C ALA A 21 9.01 28.93 -16.95
N VAL A 22 10.32 29.07 -16.69
CA VAL A 22 11.22 27.92 -16.50
C VAL A 22 10.85 27.13 -15.25
N LEU A 23 10.53 27.79 -14.14
CA LEU A 23 10.07 27.12 -12.92
C LEU A 23 8.76 26.37 -13.17
N VAL A 24 7.76 26.97 -13.83
CA VAL A 24 6.51 26.29 -14.17
C VAL A 24 6.75 25.12 -15.12
N GLY A 25 7.66 25.24 -16.08
CA GLY A 25 8.04 24.15 -16.99
C GLY A 25 8.74 22.98 -16.26
N VAL A 26 9.69 23.30 -15.40
CA VAL A 26 10.44 22.30 -14.60
C VAL A 26 9.54 21.65 -13.54
N LEU A 27 8.68 22.43 -12.88
CA LEU A 27 7.72 21.92 -11.89
C LEU A 27 6.61 21.10 -12.56
N GLY A 28 6.04 21.56 -13.67
CA GLY A 28 4.92 20.89 -14.35
C GLY A 28 5.34 19.57 -15.00
N ILE A 29 6.40 19.58 -15.80
CA ILE A 29 6.91 18.36 -16.46
C ILE A 29 7.56 17.42 -15.43
N GLY A 30 8.25 17.99 -14.44
CA GLY A 30 8.93 17.23 -13.40
C GLY A 30 7.98 16.51 -12.45
N THR A 31 6.89 17.15 -12.00
CA THR A 31 5.90 16.50 -11.12
C THR A 31 5.14 15.37 -11.82
N ALA A 32 4.82 15.51 -13.12
CA ALA A 32 4.20 14.45 -13.91
C ALA A 32 5.12 13.22 -14.06
N LYS A 33 6.42 13.43 -14.32
CA LYS A 33 7.40 12.34 -14.37
C LYS A 33 7.57 11.64 -13.02
N VAL A 34 7.60 12.42 -11.94
CA VAL A 34 7.69 11.90 -10.56
C VAL A 34 6.49 11.02 -10.20
N ARG A 35 5.28 11.44 -10.56
CA ARG A 35 4.08 10.61 -10.41
C ARG A 35 4.15 9.34 -11.24
N GLY A 36 4.55 9.43 -12.52
CA GLY A 36 4.66 8.26 -13.38
C GLY A 36 5.65 7.20 -12.88
N VAL A 37 6.75 7.61 -12.21
CA VAL A 37 7.70 6.68 -11.59
C VAL A 37 7.08 5.94 -10.40
N ALA A 38 6.29 6.64 -9.58
CA ALA A 38 5.57 6.03 -8.47
C ALA A 38 4.40 5.14 -8.94
N ASP A 39 3.75 5.52 -10.04
CA ASP A 39 2.63 4.79 -10.62
C ASP A 39 3.04 3.39 -11.06
N VAL A 40 4.27 3.14 -11.52
CA VAL A 40 4.71 1.78 -11.93
C VAL A 40 4.61 0.78 -10.78
N ALA A 41 5.13 1.13 -9.60
CA ALA A 41 5.07 0.25 -8.43
C ALA A 41 3.62 0.10 -7.94
N LEU A 42 2.87 1.21 -7.92
CA LEU A 42 1.49 1.22 -7.43
C LEU A 42 0.52 0.48 -8.37
N ASP A 43 0.76 0.54 -9.67
CA ASP A 43 0.04 -0.19 -10.71
C ASP A 43 0.32 -1.69 -10.62
N TYR A 44 1.59 -2.07 -10.43
CA TYR A 44 1.94 -3.47 -10.16
C TYR A 44 1.20 -4.00 -8.92
N TYR A 45 1.20 -3.23 -7.82
CA TYR A 45 0.46 -3.59 -6.60
C TYR A 45 -1.03 -3.77 -6.88
N ARG A 46 -1.66 -2.81 -7.58
CA ARG A 46 -3.11 -2.86 -7.89
C ARG A 46 -3.48 -4.07 -8.74
N GLN A 47 -2.63 -4.44 -9.70
CA GLN A 47 -2.90 -5.53 -10.63
C GLN A 47 -2.59 -6.91 -10.03
N ASN A 48 -1.58 -7.03 -9.17
CA ASN A 48 -1.02 -8.33 -8.78
C ASN A 48 -1.11 -8.64 -7.28
N MET A 49 -1.51 -7.68 -6.43
CA MET A 49 -1.45 -7.88 -4.97
C MET A 49 -2.72 -7.43 -4.25
N ALA A 50 -3.36 -6.34 -4.69
CA ALA A 50 -4.51 -5.76 -3.99
C ALA A 50 -5.68 -6.77 -3.83
N ALA A 51 -5.92 -7.57 -4.88
CA ALA A 51 -6.93 -8.63 -4.83
C ALA A 51 -6.55 -9.74 -3.84
N ASP A 52 -5.28 -10.15 -3.80
CA ASP A 52 -4.80 -11.19 -2.89
C ASP A 52 -4.83 -10.74 -1.42
N PHE A 53 -4.50 -9.48 -1.13
CA PHE A 53 -4.70 -8.91 0.21
C PHE A 53 -6.17 -8.95 0.62
N THR A 54 -7.08 -8.58 -0.28
CA THR A 54 -8.52 -8.61 -0.02
C THR A 54 -9.05 -10.02 0.20
N ALA A 55 -8.59 -10.99 -0.61
CA ALA A 55 -8.94 -12.39 -0.47
C ALA A 55 -8.42 -12.97 0.86
N ARG A 56 -7.18 -12.63 1.24
CA ARG A 56 -6.58 -12.99 2.53
C ARG A 56 -7.39 -12.44 3.71
N GLU A 57 -7.79 -11.16 3.65
CA GLU A 57 -8.63 -10.53 4.68
C GLU A 57 -10.01 -11.20 4.78
N THR A 58 -10.59 -11.64 3.66
CA THR A 58 -11.87 -12.36 3.62
C THR A 58 -11.76 -13.76 4.25
N ALA A 59 -10.66 -14.45 3.98
CA ALA A 59 -10.36 -15.73 4.61
C ALA A 59 -10.16 -15.58 6.12
N ALA A 60 -9.45 -14.52 6.55
CA ALA A 60 -9.32 -14.18 7.97
C ALA A 60 -10.68 -13.87 8.61
N GLN A 61 -11.54 -13.07 7.98
CA GLN A 61 -12.91 -12.80 8.47
C GLN A 61 -13.69 -14.09 8.72
N THR A 62 -13.63 -15.04 7.79
CA THR A 62 -14.30 -16.33 7.92
C THR A 62 -13.78 -17.11 9.13
N LEU A 63 -12.46 -17.15 9.31
CA LEU A 63 -11.82 -17.78 10.48
C LEU A 63 -12.23 -17.12 11.80
N LEU A 64 -12.29 -15.79 11.85
CA LEU A 64 -12.73 -15.05 13.03
C LEU A 64 -14.19 -15.32 13.36
N GLY A 65 -15.07 -15.42 12.36
CA GLY A 65 -16.48 -15.77 12.57
C GLY A 65 -16.63 -17.15 13.22
N ILE A 66 -15.89 -18.15 12.72
CA ILE A 66 -15.89 -19.49 13.30
C ILE A 66 -15.30 -19.48 14.71
N ALA A 67 -14.18 -18.78 14.91
CA ALA A 67 -13.55 -18.67 16.22
C ALA A 67 -14.43 -17.93 17.25
N GLY A 68 -15.20 -16.92 16.83
CA GLY A 68 -16.18 -16.26 17.69
C GLY A 68 -17.28 -17.22 18.16
N GLN A 69 -17.71 -18.15 17.30
CA GLN A 69 -18.68 -19.18 17.65
C GLN A 69 -18.11 -20.25 18.60
N GLU A 70 -16.88 -20.71 18.34
CA GLU A 70 -16.27 -21.83 19.07
C GLU A 70 -15.56 -21.42 20.37
N LEU A 71 -14.92 -20.25 20.38
CA LEU A 71 -14.12 -19.74 21.51
C LEU A 71 -14.83 -18.62 22.27
N GLY A 72 -15.84 -17.99 21.65
CA GLY A 72 -16.52 -16.80 22.15
C GLY A 72 -15.91 -15.51 21.60
N GLU A 73 -16.76 -14.56 21.21
CA GLU A 73 -16.34 -13.27 20.65
C GLU A 73 -15.48 -12.43 21.62
N ALA A 74 -15.64 -12.65 22.93
CA ALA A 74 -14.86 -11.98 23.97
C ALA A 74 -13.50 -12.64 24.25
N ASP A 75 -13.17 -13.78 23.61
CA ASP A 75 -11.86 -14.41 23.77
C ASP A 75 -10.76 -13.46 23.28
N ALA A 76 -9.72 -13.28 24.11
CA ALA A 76 -8.64 -12.34 23.83
C ALA A 76 -7.93 -12.61 22.50
N LYS A 77 -7.85 -13.87 22.04
CA LYS A 77 -7.25 -14.25 20.76
C LYS A 77 -8.13 -13.78 19.60
N VAL A 78 -9.45 -13.96 19.72
CA VAL A 78 -10.44 -13.50 18.72
C VAL A 78 -10.41 -11.97 18.62
N GLN A 79 -10.40 -11.26 19.76
CA GLN A 79 -10.29 -9.80 19.80
C GLN A 79 -8.97 -9.28 19.19
N THR A 80 -7.85 -9.94 19.50
CA THR A 80 -6.55 -9.57 18.94
C THR A 80 -6.52 -9.74 17.41
N ALA A 81 -7.07 -10.85 16.91
CA ALA A 81 -7.16 -11.08 15.47
C ALA A 81 -8.15 -10.12 14.79
N ALA A 82 -9.24 -9.75 15.45
CA ALA A 82 -10.19 -8.76 14.95
C ALA A 82 -9.55 -7.38 14.82
N ALA A 83 -8.76 -6.97 15.82
CA ALA A 83 -8.00 -5.72 15.77
C ALA A 83 -6.96 -5.73 14.65
N ALA A 84 -6.21 -6.83 14.48
CA ALA A 84 -5.22 -6.95 13.41
C ALA A 84 -5.87 -6.93 12.02
N LEU A 85 -7.05 -7.54 11.87
CA LEU A 85 -7.82 -7.50 10.63
C LEU A 85 -8.33 -6.09 10.33
N ALA A 86 -8.85 -5.38 11.32
CA ALA A 86 -9.28 -4.00 11.16
C ALA A 86 -8.10 -3.09 10.78
N GLU A 87 -6.93 -3.28 11.38
CA GLU A 87 -5.70 -2.57 11.00
C GLU A 87 -5.32 -2.85 9.54
N SER A 88 -5.39 -4.11 9.12
CA SER A 88 -5.14 -4.49 7.71
C SER A 88 -6.13 -3.81 6.77
N GLN A 89 -7.42 -3.81 7.10
CA GLN A 89 -8.46 -3.19 6.27
C GLN A 89 -8.34 -1.66 6.19
N ALA A 90 -7.87 -1.01 7.27
CA ALA A 90 -7.67 0.42 7.33
C ALA A 90 -6.39 0.91 6.62
N ALA A 91 -5.43 0.02 6.34
CA ALA A 91 -4.19 0.37 5.67
C ALA A 91 -4.44 0.97 4.27
N GLY A 92 -3.91 2.17 4.05
CA GLY A 92 -4.13 2.96 2.83
C GLY A 92 -3.01 2.83 1.79
N SER A 93 -1.84 2.35 2.21
CA SER A 93 -0.69 2.14 1.35
C SER A 93 -0.25 0.68 1.29
N PRO A 94 0.49 0.28 0.24
CA PRO A 94 1.03 -1.07 0.13
C PRO A 94 1.95 -1.45 1.31
N GLY A 95 2.77 -0.51 1.79
CA GLY A 95 3.63 -0.73 2.97
C GLY A 95 2.85 -0.95 4.26
N GLU A 96 1.79 -0.16 4.49
CA GLU A 96 0.89 -0.36 5.65
C GLU A 96 0.15 -1.69 5.57
N LYS A 97 -0.31 -2.09 4.37
CA LYS A 97 -0.98 -3.38 4.13
C LYS A 97 -0.05 -4.55 4.47
N TYR A 98 1.22 -4.45 4.12
CA TYR A 98 2.22 -5.45 4.51
C TYR A 98 2.40 -5.51 6.03
N ALA A 99 2.69 -4.39 6.68
CA ALA A 99 2.94 -4.33 8.11
C ALA A 99 1.74 -4.83 8.94
N ALA A 100 0.53 -4.42 8.57
CA ALA A 100 -0.70 -4.92 9.19
C ALA A 100 -0.96 -6.39 8.83
N GLY A 101 -0.64 -6.82 7.62
CA GLY A 101 -0.71 -8.20 7.17
C GLY A 101 0.15 -9.16 7.99
N THR A 102 1.36 -8.78 8.39
CA THR A 102 2.23 -9.59 9.27
C THR A 102 1.62 -9.78 10.66
N LYS A 103 1.01 -8.72 11.22
CA LYS A 103 0.28 -8.82 12.48
C LYS A 103 -0.94 -9.74 12.35
N LEU A 104 -1.68 -9.59 11.24
CA LEU A 104 -2.85 -10.40 10.93
C LEU A 104 -2.48 -11.88 10.80
N GLU A 105 -1.38 -12.20 10.13
CA GLU A 105 -0.85 -13.57 10.01
C GLU A 105 -0.67 -14.24 11.37
N THR A 106 0.03 -13.54 12.26
CA THR A 106 0.36 -14.04 13.58
C THR A 106 -0.92 -14.26 14.38
N ALA A 107 -1.82 -13.27 14.38
CA ALA A 107 -3.05 -13.33 15.16
C ALA A 107 -4.02 -14.40 14.64
N VAL A 108 -4.19 -14.52 13.32
CA VAL A 108 -5.04 -15.54 12.69
C VAL A 108 -4.47 -16.94 12.91
N GLY A 109 -3.14 -17.11 12.84
CA GLY A 109 -2.49 -18.38 13.16
C GLY A 109 -2.72 -18.82 14.61
N ILE A 110 -2.67 -17.89 15.56
CA ILE A 110 -2.99 -18.16 16.97
C ILE A 110 -4.46 -18.59 17.13
N VAL A 111 -5.38 -17.85 16.50
CA VAL A 111 -6.82 -18.16 16.55
C VAL A 111 -7.11 -19.53 15.94
N TYR A 112 -6.57 -19.80 14.74
CA TYR A 112 -6.77 -21.08 14.08
C TYR A 112 -6.30 -22.24 14.95
N ASN A 113 -5.10 -22.14 15.53
CA ASN A 113 -4.56 -23.19 16.38
C ASN A 113 -5.33 -23.42 17.69
N ALA A 114 -6.04 -22.40 18.17
CA ALA A 114 -6.86 -22.48 19.37
C ALA A 114 -8.24 -23.14 19.12
N LEU A 115 -8.69 -23.24 17.87
CA LEU A 115 -9.97 -23.87 17.54
C LEU A 115 -10.02 -25.34 18.00
N PRO A 116 -11.20 -25.87 18.40
CA PRO A 116 -11.37 -27.30 18.66
C PRO A 116 -10.94 -28.15 17.46
N GLN A 117 -10.45 -29.38 17.69
CA GLN A 117 -10.05 -30.26 16.58
C GLN A 117 -11.22 -30.56 15.63
N ALA A 118 -12.44 -30.69 16.15
CA ALA A 118 -13.65 -30.88 15.34
C ALA A 118 -13.89 -29.71 14.36
N ALA A 119 -13.57 -28.48 14.77
CA ALA A 119 -13.67 -27.30 13.93
C ALA A 119 -12.52 -27.17 12.92
N ARG A 120 -11.45 -27.95 13.07
CA ARG A 120 -10.27 -28.00 12.18
C ARG A 120 -10.21 -29.27 11.32
N ASP A 121 -11.30 -30.03 11.25
CA ASP A 121 -11.34 -31.28 10.48
C ASP A 121 -10.90 -31.03 9.02
N PRO A 122 -9.82 -31.69 8.55
CA PRO A 122 -9.28 -31.49 7.21
C PRO A 122 -10.23 -31.82 6.06
N GLN A 123 -11.26 -32.64 6.30
CA GLN A 123 -12.12 -33.16 5.23
C GLN A 123 -13.42 -32.37 5.05
N LYS A 124 -13.83 -31.56 6.03
CA LYS A 124 -15.17 -30.95 6.06
C LYS A 124 -15.28 -29.57 6.71
N SER A 125 -14.23 -29.06 7.37
CA SER A 125 -14.37 -27.81 8.11
C SER A 125 -14.20 -26.56 7.25
N ALA A 126 -15.15 -25.63 7.38
CA ALA A 126 -15.03 -24.29 6.79
C ALA A 126 -13.79 -23.56 7.31
N ALA A 127 -13.35 -23.85 8.55
CA ALA A 127 -12.15 -23.26 9.12
C ALA A 127 -10.89 -23.73 8.39
N GLN A 128 -10.75 -25.02 8.10
CA GLN A 128 -9.61 -25.51 7.34
C GLN A 128 -9.57 -24.91 5.93
N LEU A 129 -10.71 -24.82 5.24
CA LEU A 129 -10.77 -24.20 3.91
C LEU A 129 -10.32 -22.73 3.96
N ALA A 130 -10.86 -21.97 4.91
CA ALA A 130 -10.46 -20.57 5.11
C ALA A 130 -8.99 -20.43 5.52
N TRP A 131 -8.46 -21.34 6.34
CA TRP A 131 -7.05 -21.37 6.71
C TRP A 131 -6.14 -21.67 5.52
N SER A 132 -6.48 -22.68 4.71
CA SER A 132 -5.73 -23.02 3.50
C SER A 132 -5.70 -21.85 2.52
N GLU A 133 -6.84 -21.17 2.31
CA GLU A 133 -6.91 -19.97 1.48
C GLU A 133 -6.06 -18.83 2.06
N PHE A 134 -6.16 -18.59 3.38
CA PHE A 134 -5.38 -17.55 4.05
C PHE A 134 -3.87 -17.76 3.90
N VAL A 135 -3.39 -18.99 4.13
CA VAL A 135 -1.98 -19.36 3.97
C VAL A 135 -1.55 -19.28 2.51
N SER A 136 -2.38 -19.77 1.58
CA SER A 136 -2.12 -19.69 0.14
C SER A 136 -1.95 -18.23 -0.33
N ARG A 137 -2.86 -17.34 0.06
CA ARG A 137 -2.75 -15.91 -0.29
C ARG A 137 -1.54 -15.24 0.36
N THR A 138 -1.18 -15.65 1.57
CA THR A 138 0.04 -15.18 2.24
C THR A 138 1.28 -15.56 1.44
N ASP A 139 1.34 -16.79 0.95
CA ASP A 139 2.46 -17.27 0.13
C ASP A 139 2.53 -16.57 -1.24
N ILE A 140 1.39 -16.43 -1.94
CA ILE A 140 1.32 -15.67 -3.20
C ILE A 140 1.80 -14.24 -3.00
N LEU A 141 1.35 -13.57 -1.93
CA LEU A 141 1.75 -12.21 -1.59
C LEU A 141 3.25 -12.10 -1.33
N SER A 142 3.84 -13.06 -0.59
CA SER A 142 5.28 -13.12 -0.34
C SER A 142 6.09 -13.14 -1.64
N HIS A 143 5.65 -13.92 -2.63
CA HIS A 143 6.32 -13.98 -3.93
C HIS A 143 6.14 -12.68 -4.74
N SER A 144 4.93 -12.12 -4.77
CA SER A 144 4.66 -10.85 -5.48
C SER A 144 5.38 -9.64 -4.86
N MET A 145 5.72 -9.70 -3.56
CA MET A 145 6.45 -8.64 -2.86
C MET A 145 7.86 -8.44 -3.40
N GLU A 146 8.56 -9.48 -3.83
CA GLU A 146 9.92 -9.35 -4.37
C GLU A 146 9.95 -8.41 -5.58
N GLN A 147 8.98 -8.62 -6.49
CA GLN A 147 8.89 -7.84 -7.71
C GLN A 147 8.34 -6.43 -7.46
N TYR A 148 7.36 -6.29 -6.54
CA TYR A 148 6.94 -4.97 -6.06
C TYR A 148 8.11 -4.19 -5.46
N ASN A 149 8.91 -4.82 -4.59
CA ASN A 149 10.05 -4.20 -3.94
C ASN A 149 11.11 -3.74 -4.93
N THR A 150 11.32 -4.49 -6.01
CA THR A 150 12.21 -4.08 -7.09
C THR A 150 11.72 -2.76 -7.73
N TYR A 151 10.44 -2.66 -8.05
CA TYR A 151 9.85 -1.42 -8.58
C TYR A 151 9.86 -0.29 -7.56
N ALA A 152 9.51 -0.57 -6.31
CA ALA A 152 9.47 0.41 -5.23
C ALA A 152 10.87 0.99 -4.94
N GLN A 153 11.91 0.15 -4.88
CA GLN A 153 13.29 0.60 -4.68
C GLN A 153 13.82 1.42 -5.87
N ALA A 154 13.50 1.01 -7.09
CA ALA A 154 13.85 1.77 -8.29
C ALA A 154 13.17 3.15 -8.31
N ALA A 155 11.89 3.20 -7.93
CA ALA A 155 11.14 4.43 -7.78
C ALA A 155 11.74 5.30 -6.66
N GLU A 156 11.95 4.76 -5.46
CA GLU A 156 12.56 5.47 -4.34
C GLU A 156 13.92 6.07 -4.69
N LYS A 157 14.80 5.32 -5.35
CA LYS A 157 16.12 5.81 -5.78
C LYS A 157 15.98 7.02 -6.71
N THR A 158 15.02 6.97 -7.62
CA THR A 158 14.73 8.06 -8.56
C THR A 158 14.13 9.27 -7.83
N LEU A 159 13.20 9.03 -6.90
CA LEU A 159 12.51 10.06 -6.12
C LEU A 159 13.41 10.73 -5.08
N LYS A 160 14.44 10.05 -4.57
CA LYS A 160 15.41 10.62 -3.64
C LYS A 160 16.44 11.54 -4.32
N GLY A 161 16.58 11.47 -5.65
CA GLY A 161 17.50 12.30 -6.43
C GLY A 161 17.06 13.77 -6.53
N PHE A 162 18.01 14.71 -6.61
CA PHE A 162 17.70 16.13 -6.87
C PHE A 162 17.51 16.38 -8.38
N PRO A 163 16.49 17.14 -8.83
CA PRO A 163 15.47 17.86 -8.05
C PRO A 163 14.19 17.04 -7.75
N ALA A 164 14.12 15.76 -8.16
CA ALA A 164 12.94 14.91 -8.02
C ALA A 164 12.40 14.81 -6.58
N SER A 165 13.27 14.85 -5.58
CA SER A 165 12.89 14.82 -4.16
C SER A 165 12.07 16.02 -3.71
N LEU A 166 12.33 17.21 -4.26
CA LEU A 166 11.54 18.41 -3.99
C LEU A 166 10.18 18.33 -4.68
N LEU A 167 10.17 17.80 -5.90
CA LEU A 167 8.95 17.62 -6.69
C LEU A 167 8.05 16.53 -6.09
N ALA A 168 8.62 15.45 -5.57
CA ALA A 168 7.89 14.37 -4.89
C ALA A 168 7.21 14.89 -3.62
N LYS A 169 7.95 15.65 -2.80
CA LYS A 169 7.41 16.33 -1.61
C LYS A 169 6.29 17.32 -1.98
N LEU A 170 6.50 18.14 -3.01
CA LEU A 170 5.48 19.09 -3.49
C LEU A 170 4.24 18.38 -4.03
N ALA A 171 4.40 17.21 -4.65
CA ALA A 171 3.33 16.45 -5.28
C ALA A 171 2.64 15.45 -4.34
N GLY A 172 3.13 15.27 -3.10
CA GLY A 172 2.63 14.29 -2.14
C GLY A 172 2.88 12.83 -2.55
N VAL A 173 3.95 12.58 -3.31
CA VAL A 173 4.27 11.24 -3.84
C VAL A 173 5.28 10.57 -2.92
N GLU A 174 4.88 9.47 -2.30
CA GLU A 174 5.73 8.62 -1.49
C GLU A 174 5.54 7.16 -1.92
N ILE A 175 6.64 6.44 -2.05
CA ILE A 175 6.68 5.01 -2.33
C ILE A 175 7.56 4.39 -1.27
N GLN A 176 7.07 3.31 -0.69
CA GLN A 176 7.75 2.58 0.37
C GLN A 176 7.79 1.11 -0.02
N ALA A 177 9.00 0.54 -0.08
CA ALA A 177 9.17 -0.91 -0.21
C ALA A 177 8.54 -1.67 0.98
N MET A 178 8.02 -2.86 0.72
CA MET A 178 7.53 -3.80 1.74
C MET A 178 8.68 -4.72 2.15
N ALA A 179 9.50 -4.30 3.12
CA ALA A 179 10.67 -5.06 3.57
C ALA A 179 10.77 -5.06 5.10
#